data_AF-A0A4R2RCG5-F1
#
_entry.id   AF-A0A4R2RCG5-F1
#
_cell.length_a   1.000
_cell.length_b   1.000
_cell.length_c   1.000
_cell.angle_alpha   90.00
_cell.angle_beta   90.00
_cell.angle_gamma   90.00
#
_symmetry.space_group_name_H-M   'P 1'
#
loop_
_entity.id
_entity.type
_entity.pdbx_description
1 polymer ?
#
loop_
_entity_poly.entity_id
_entity_poly.type
_entity_poly.pdbx_seq_one_letter_code
_entity_poly.pdbx_strand_id
1 'polypeptide(L)'
;MAQFYSEKKIFPQDVRDQFKYEVAEELGLTPRIQNDYWGALTPSECGKVGGRIGGSMVKNMVRRAEELLIQNDQNVVDVDQSKEG
;
A
#
# COMPACT_ATOMS: atom_id res chain seq x y z
N MET A 1 8.42 -29.16 -4.13
CA MET A 1 8.34 -28.07 -5.12
C MET A 1 7.49 -26.98 -4.48
N ALA A 2 8.03 -25.79 -4.22
CA ALA A 2 7.24 -24.71 -3.59
C ALA A 2 6.11 -24.31 -4.55
N GLN A 3 4.86 -24.45 -4.11
CA GLN A 3 3.71 -23.95 -4.85
C GLN A 3 3.69 -22.43 -4.68
N PHE A 4 4.25 -21.71 -5.65
CA PHE A 4 4.09 -20.27 -5.73
C PHE A 4 2.64 -19.98 -6.13
N TYR A 5 1.82 -19.61 -5.15
CA TYR A 5 0.50 -19.08 -5.42
C TYR A 5 0.65 -17.92 -6.41
N SER A 6 -0.18 -17.89 -7.45
CA SER A 6 -0.28 -16.74 -8.35
C SER A 6 -0.76 -15.55 -7.52
N GLU A 7 0.18 -14.79 -6.96
CA GLU A 7 -0.10 -13.65 -6.10
C GLU A 7 -0.88 -12.60 -6.88
N LYS A 8 -2.18 -12.50 -6.59
CA LYS A 8 -2.95 -11.32 -6.98
C LYS A 8 -2.34 -10.13 -6.24
N LYS A 9 -1.63 -9.29 -6.98
CA LYS A 9 -1.02 -8.05 -6.47
C LYS A 9 -2.11 -7.22 -5.78
N ILE A 10 -1.83 -6.76 -4.56
CA ILE A 10 -2.78 -6.00 -3.74
C ILE A 10 -3.15 -4.67 -4.42
N PHE A 11 -2.16 -4.03 -5.04
CA PHE A 11 -2.32 -2.75 -5.72
C PHE A 11 -2.10 -2.89 -7.23
N PRO A 12 -2.82 -2.12 -8.06
CA PRO A 12 -2.55 -1.98 -9.49
C PRO A 12 -1.10 -1.53 -9.74
N GLN A 13 -0.57 -1.86 -10.91
CA GLN A 13 0.80 -1.49 -11.29
C GLN A 13 0.96 0.04 -11.32
N ASP A 14 0.02 0.74 -11.95
CA ASP A 14 0.08 2.20 -12.13
C ASP A 14 0.19 2.96 -10.80
N VAL A 15 -0.61 2.53 -9.81
CA VAL A 15 -0.57 3.09 -8.45
C VAL A 15 0.82 2.87 -7.83
N ARG A 16 1.36 1.66 -7.92
CA ARG A 16 2.68 1.34 -7.36
C ARG A 16 3.79 2.13 -8.03
N ASP A 17 3.69 2.35 -9.34
CA ASP A 17 4.68 3.14 -10.08
C ASP A 17 4.60 4.61 -9.70
N GLN A 18 3.40 5.21 -9.59
CA GLN A 18 3.25 6.57 -9.07
C GLN A 18 3.92 6.76 -7.71
N PHE A 19 3.64 5.86 -6.76
CA PHE A 19 4.27 5.90 -5.42
C PHE A 19 5.80 5.78 -5.48
N LYS A 20 6.35 5.02 -6.44
CA LYS A 20 7.80 4.93 -6.61
C LYS A 20 8.41 6.29 -6.95
N TYR A 21 7.83 7.00 -7.92
CA TYR A 21 8.35 8.30 -8.34
C TYR A 21 8.15 9.38 -7.28
N GLU A 22 6.99 9.41 -6.62
CA GLU A 22 6.72 10.34 -5.51
C GLU A 22 7.75 10.17 -4.39
N VAL A 23 7.99 8.94 -3.95
CA VAL A 23 8.96 8.67 -2.87
C VAL A 23 10.39 8.94 -3.33
N ALA A 24 10.72 8.71 -4.59
CA ALA A 24 12.03 9.08 -5.13
C ALA A 24 12.24 10.59 -5.20
N GLU A 25 11.19 11.36 -5.49
CA GLU A 25 11.20 12.82 -5.47
C GLU A 25 11.43 13.36 -4.06
N GLU A 26 10.69 12.85 -3.07
CA GLU A 26 10.89 13.20 -1.66
C GLU A 26 12.31 12.87 -1.15
N LEU A 27 12.95 11.86 -1.72
CA LEU A 27 14.31 11.45 -1.37
C LEU A 27 15.39 12.15 -2.19
N GLY A 28 15.03 12.99 -3.17
CA GLY A 28 15.97 13.66 -4.07
C GLY A 28 16.70 12.71 -5.03
N LEU A 29 16.13 11.53 -5.29
CA LEU A 29 16.73 10.48 -6.13
C LEU A 29 16.31 10.60 -7.61
N THR A 30 15.27 11.39 -7.91
CA THR A 30 14.74 11.62 -9.27
C THR A 30 15.80 11.92 -10.33
N PRO A 31 16.83 12.78 -10.10
CA PRO A 31 17.84 13.09 -11.13
C PRO A 31 18.67 11.88 -11.58
N ARG A 32 18.73 10.84 -10.74
CA ARG A 32 19.48 9.61 -11.00
C ARG A 32 18.63 8.51 -11.64
N ILE A 33 17.31 8.70 -11.70
CA ILE A 33 16.39 7.79 -12.37
C ILE A 33 16.19 8.33 -13.79
N GLN A 34 16.85 7.73 -14.77
CA GLN A 34 16.77 8.15 -16.17
C GLN A 34 16.06 7.06 -16.98
N ASN A 35 15.06 7.43 -17.78
CA ASN A 35 14.30 6.49 -18.63
C ASN A 35 13.78 5.27 -17.84
N ASP A 36 13.24 5.50 -16.64
CA ASP A 36 12.76 4.44 -15.73
C ASP A 36 13.84 3.43 -15.29
N TYR A 37 15.12 3.77 -15.45
CA TYR A 37 16.23 2.96 -15.00
C TYR A 37 16.63 3.30 -13.56
N TRP A 38 16.38 2.37 -12.64
CA TRP A 38 16.72 2.49 -11.22
C TRP A 38 18.11 1.94 -10.89
N GLY A 39 18.81 1.32 -11.85
CA GLY A 39 20.11 0.67 -11.60
C GLY A 39 21.26 1.64 -11.33
N ALA A 40 21.08 2.93 -11.58
CA ALA A 40 22.04 3.96 -11.18
C ALA A 40 22.00 4.27 -9.67
N LEU A 41 20.97 3.81 -8.95
CA LEU A 41 20.84 3.93 -7.51
C LEU A 41 21.53 2.77 -6.79
N THR A 42 22.06 3.04 -5.60
CA THR A 42 22.62 1.99 -4.76
C THR A 42 21.51 1.08 -4.21
N PRO A 43 21.80 -0.19 -3.87
CA PRO A 43 20.82 -1.07 -3.24
C PRO A 43 20.20 -0.50 -1.96
N SER A 44 20.96 0.30 -1.20
CA SER A 44 20.48 0.99 -0.01
C SER A 44 19.43 2.06 -0.34
N GLU A 45 19.63 2.85 -1.39
CA GLU A 45 18.69 3.87 -1.85
C GLU A 45 17.40 3.24 -2.37
N CYS A 46 17.51 2.20 -3.20
CA CYS A 46 16.37 1.40 -3.65
C CYS A 46 15.60 0.79 -2.47
N GLY A 47 16.32 0.29 -1.46
CA GLY A 47 15.74 -0.24 -0.23
C GLY A 47 14.97 0.81 0.57
N LYS A 48 15.48 2.04 0.67
CA LYS A 48 14.77 3.16 1.32
C LYS A 48 13.48 3.51 0.61
N VAL A 49 13.51 3.59 -0.72
CA VAL A 49 12.31 3.85 -1.55
C VAL A 49 11.28 2.73 -1.34
N GLY A 50 11.68 1.47 -1.55
CA GLY A 50 10.80 0.32 -1.39
C GLY A 50 10.24 0.17 0.03
N GLY A 51 11.07 0.44 1.05
CA GLY A 51 10.67 0.40 2.45
C GLY A 51 9.64 1.48 2.82
N ARG A 52 9.80 2.72 2.34
CA ARG A 52 8.81 3.78 2.53
C ARG A 52 7.48 3.45 1.87
N ILE A 53 7.50 2.96 0.64
CA ILE A 53 6.29 2.57 -0.10
C ILE A 53 5.56 1.43 0.62
N GLY A 54 6.27 0.32 0.88
CA GLY A 54 5.68 -0.85 1.53
C GLY A 54 5.18 -0.54 2.93
N GLY A 55 5.96 0.18 3.73
CA GLY A 55 5.57 0.57 5.09
C GLY A 55 4.32 1.46 5.13
N SER A 56 4.26 2.48 4.27
CA SER A 56 3.09 3.37 4.18
C SER A 56 1.85 2.63 3.67
N MET A 57 1.99 1.78 2.66
CA MET A 57 0.88 0.97 2.15
C MET A 57 0.33 0.03 3.23
N VAL A 58 1.20 -0.74 3.90
CA VAL A 58 0.77 -1.69 4.94
C VAL A 58 0.11 -0.98 6.11
N LYS A 59 0.69 0.14 6.58
CA LYS A 59 0.11 0.94 7.67
C LYS A 59 -1.32 1.41 7.33
N ASN A 60 -1.53 1.92 6.11
CA ASN A 60 -2.85 2.38 5.69
C ASN A 60 -3.84 1.22 5.50
N MET A 61 -3.39 0.06 5.01
CA MET A 61 -4.24 -1.13 4.90
C MET A 61 -4.73 -1.61 6.27
N VAL A 62 -3.83 -1.67 7.26
CA VAL A 62 -4.20 -2.08 8.63
C VAL A 62 -5.18 -1.08 9.23
N ARG A 63 -4.88 0.22 9.16
CA ARG A 63 -5.79 1.27 9.64
C ARG A 63 -7.18 1.16 9.01
N ARG A 64 -7.27 0.96 7.69
CA ARG A 64 -8.55 0.84 6.99
C ARG A 64 -9.29 -0.44 7.38
N ALA A 65 -8.58 -1.54 7.61
CA ALA A 65 -9.19 -2.76 8.13
C ALA A 65 -9.77 -2.54 9.53
N GLU A 66 -9.05 -1.87 10.43
CA GLU A 66 -9.53 -1.49 11.76
C GLU A 66 -10.78 -0.60 11.68
N GLU A 67 -10.77 0.43 10.83
CA GLU A 67 -11.93 1.31 10.59
C GLU A 67 -13.15 0.52 10.08
N LEU A 68 -12.96 -0.42 9.16
CA LEU A 68 -14.04 -1.27 8.66
C LEU A 68 -14.61 -2.21 9.73
N LEU A 69 -13.76 -2.75 10.61
CA LEU A 69 -14.22 -3.57 11.73
C LEU A 69 -15.08 -2.75 12.70
N ILE A 70 -14.66 -1.52 13.02
CA ILE A 70 -15.44 -0.61 13.88
C ILE A 70 -16.78 -0.24 13.21
N GLN A 71 -16.78 0.05 11.91
CA GLN A 71 -18.02 0.35 11.17
C GLN A 71 -18.97 -0.85 11.12
N ASN A 72 -18.44 -2.06 10.95
CA ASN A 72 -19.27 -3.26 10.93
C ASN A 72 -19.91 -3.53 12.30
N ASP A 73 -19.22 -3.23 13.40
CA ASP A 73 -19.77 -3.32 14.76
C ASP A 73 -20.90 -2.30 15.01
N GLN A 74 -20.80 -1.08 14.44
CA GLN A 74 -21.86 -0.07 14.53
C GLN A 74 -23.12 -0.44 13.71
N ASN A 75 -22.98 -1.22 12.64
CA ASN A 75 -24.12 -1.62 11.81
C ASN A 75 -24.93 -2.79 12.41
N VAL A 76 -24.38 -3.51 13.39
CA VAL A 76 -25.09 -4.60 14.10
C VAL A 76 -26.03 -4.05 15.18
N VAL A 77 -25.70 -2.90 15.79
CA VAL A 77 -26.53 -2.30 16.85
C VAL A 77 -27.82 -1.64 16.33
N ASP A 78 -27.85 -1.20 15.07
CA ASP A 78 -29.02 -0.54 14.46
C ASP A 78 -30.07 -1.52 13.89
N VAL A 79 -29.74 -2.80 13.70
CA VAL A 79 -30.68 -3.80 13.13
C VAL A 79 -31.71 -4.31 14.14
N ASP A 80 -31.49 -4.09 15.44
CA ASP A 80 -32.38 -4.61 16.50
C ASP A 80 -33.63 -3.74 16.76
N GLN A 81 -33.64 -2.47 16.34
CA GLN A 81 -34.76 -1.55 16.62
C GLN A 81 -35.94 -1.66 15.65
N SER A 82 -35.91 -2.58 14.67
CA SER A 82 -36.97 -2.72 13.65
C SER A 82 -38.04 -3.77 13.99
N LYS A 83 -38.02 -4.38 15.18
CA LYS A 83 -38.93 -5.50 15.54
C LYS A 83 -39.97 -5.19 16.62
N GLU A 84 -40.07 -3.95 17.08
CA GLU A 84 -41.18 -3.50 17.93
C GLU A 84 -42.09 -2.56 17.14
N GLY A 85 -43.06 -3.15 16.44
CA GLY A 85 -44.12 -2.46 15.71
C GLY A 85 -45.16 -3.45 15.22
#